data_AF-A0A955F0W1-F1
#
_entry.id   AF-A0A955F0W1-F1
#
_cell.length_a   1.000
_cell.length_b   1.000
_cell.length_c   1.000
_cell.angle_alpha   90.00
_cell.angle_beta   90.00
_cell.angle_gamma   90.00
#
_symmetry.space_group_name_H-M   'P 1'
#
loop_
_entity.id
_entity.type
_entity.pdbx_description
1 polymer ?
#
loop_
_entity_poly.entity_id
_entity_poly.type
_entity_poly.pdbx_seq_one_letter_code
_entity_poly.pdbx_strand_id
1 'polypeptide(L)'
;MTPSPGDFSSFDELRKRFGGGDDEPDPQETPSEGDAEDDEEIPDIDYDAGVRERIDTRPDGTGAMAHGPACYRDEDSEEMQIMASFRVRTVFPEDVLNEVRSLPSNPPPSDYEGVSWRADLRGERIFTIDGEDAKDFDDAICIKRTEDGGFRMSVHIADVSHYVRPGTALDSEALARATSVYVADQVVPMLPEELSNELCSLVPDRPRLAFSVFMDYDARGHRTGYTMTKSVIQSMRRCTYRQVQALLDGVDDASTQKIADLKPDLEIFSEWTKLQHKLRDRRGSLRMQSGEKKYRFDEAGLVVGVYQSENFFSQT
;
A
#
# COMPACT_ATOMS: atom_id res chain seq x y z
N MET A 1 -34.07 0.66 -28.59
CA MET A 1 -33.36 0.27 -29.83
C MET A 1 -31.88 0.32 -29.52
N THR A 2 -31.25 -0.85 -29.36
CA THR A 2 -29.80 -0.98 -29.20
C THR A 2 -29.12 -0.68 -30.55
N PRO A 3 -28.16 0.25 -30.63
CA PRO A 3 -27.44 0.48 -31.89
C PRO A 3 -26.45 -0.67 -32.13
N SER A 4 -26.41 -1.14 -33.38
CA SER A 4 -25.49 -2.17 -33.87
C SER A 4 -24.03 -1.68 -33.82
N PRO A 5 -23.04 -2.55 -33.55
CA PRO A 5 -21.63 -2.17 -33.61
C PRO A 5 -21.24 -1.93 -35.07
N GLY A 6 -21.03 -0.66 -35.42
CA GLY A 6 -20.40 -0.27 -36.68
C GLY A 6 -18.98 0.20 -36.40
N ASP A 7 -18.05 -0.23 -37.25
CA ASP A 7 -16.64 0.13 -37.22
C ASP A 7 -16.43 1.64 -37.11
N PHE A 8 -15.57 2.06 -36.18
CA PHE A 8 -15.03 3.42 -36.12
C PHE A 8 -13.57 3.36 -36.50
N SER A 9 -13.16 4.24 -37.41
CA SER A 9 -11.82 4.22 -37.99
C SER A 9 -10.82 5.13 -37.26
N SER A 10 -11.30 6.04 -36.39
CA SER A 10 -10.45 6.88 -35.55
C SER A 10 -11.20 7.49 -34.35
N PHE A 11 -10.43 7.91 -33.34
CA PHE A 11 -10.94 8.61 -32.15
C PHE A 11 -11.63 9.95 -32.47
N ASP A 12 -11.23 10.62 -33.56
CA ASP A 12 -11.80 11.90 -33.99
C ASP A 12 -13.25 11.78 -34.50
N GLU A 13 -13.61 10.65 -35.11
CA GLU A 13 -15.01 10.38 -35.51
C GLU A 13 -15.93 10.27 -34.30
N LEU A 14 -15.42 9.68 -33.21
CA LEU A 14 -16.17 9.46 -31.97
C LEU A 14 -16.46 10.80 -31.27
N ARG A 15 -15.48 11.71 -31.26
CA ARG A 15 -15.60 13.04 -30.65
C ARG A 15 -16.63 13.93 -31.37
N LYS A 16 -16.70 13.86 -32.70
CA LYS A 16 -17.70 14.60 -33.50
C LYS A 16 -19.12 14.05 -33.34
N ARG A 17 -19.27 12.72 -33.19
CA ARG A 17 -20.58 12.06 -33.17
C ARG A 17 -21.33 12.20 -31.84
N PHE A 18 -20.60 12.34 -30.74
CA PHE A 18 -21.18 12.45 -29.39
C PHE A 18 -21.13 13.87 -28.79
N GLY A 19 -20.91 14.90 -29.62
CA GLY A 19 -21.24 16.27 -29.27
C GLY A 19 -20.37 16.89 -28.16
N GLY A 20 -19.04 16.79 -28.28
CA GLY A 20 -18.16 17.72 -27.56
C GLY A 20 -18.30 19.11 -28.19
N GLY A 21 -19.08 19.98 -27.56
CA GLY A 21 -19.23 21.37 -27.97
C GLY A 21 -17.89 22.13 -27.87
N ASP A 22 -17.75 23.14 -28.73
CA ASP A 22 -16.64 24.09 -28.78
C ASP A 22 -16.69 25.07 -27.59
N ASP A 23 -16.56 24.56 -26.36
CA ASP A 23 -16.19 25.40 -25.22
C ASP A 23 -14.66 25.55 -25.26
N GLU A 24 -14.19 26.65 -25.83
CA GLU A 24 -12.82 27.11 -25.61
C GLU A 24 -12.60 27.23 -24.08
N PRO A 25 -11.49 26.69 -23.54
CA PRO A 25 -11.19 26.87 -22.13
C PRO A 25 -11.02 28.37 -21.83
N ASP A 26 -11.68 28.84 -20.76
CA ASP A 26 -11.56 30.20 -20.26
C ASP A 26 -10.07 30.54 -20.04
N PRO A 27 -9.52 31.55 -20.75
CA PRO A 27 -8.10 31.89 -20.66
C PRO A 27 -7.69 32.51 -19.30
N GLN A 28 -8.61 32.60 -18.32
CA GLN A 28 -8.33 33.07 -16.96
C GLN A 28 -8.17 31.97 -15.90
N GLU A 29 -8.30 30.68 -16.24
CA GLU A 29 -7.87 29.57 -15.36
C GLU A 29 -6.43 29.14 -15.68
N THR A 30 -5.48 30.08 -15.56
CA THR A 30 -4.11 29.68 -15.25
C THR A 30 -4.09 29.13 -13.83
N PRO A 31 -3.53 27.95 -13.56
CA PRO A 31 -3.20 27.57 -12.20
C PRO A 31 -2.38 28.71 -11.61
N SER A 32 -2.78 29.25 -10.46
CA SER A 32 -1.90 30.14 -9.72
C SER A 32 -0.62 29.36 -9.46
N GLU A 33 0.48 29.79 -10.08
CA GLU A 33 1.84 29.48 -9.65
C GLU A 33 1.96 30.00 -8.22
N GLY A 34 1.55 29.17 -7.26
CA GLY A 34 1.76 29.37 -5.84
C GLY A 34 3.00 28.60 -5.46
N ASP A 35 4.13 29.29 -5.47
CA ASP A 35 5.37 29.04 -4.74
C ASP A 35 5.75 27.56 -4.56
N ALA A 36 6.21 26.94 -5.64
CA ALA A 36 7.17 25.84 -5.58
C ALA A 36 8.60 26.42 -5.61
N GLU A 37 8.94 27.26 -4.63
CA GLU A 37 10.32 27.66 -4.37
C GLU A 37 10.87 26.77 -3.24
N ASP A 38 11.18 25.53 -3.58
CA ASP A 38 12.21 24.69 -2.95
C ASP A 38 12.38 23.43 -3.82
N ASP A 39 12.69 23.63 -5.11
CA ASP A 39 13.37 22.62 -5.92
C ASP A 39 14.83 22.59 -5.45
N GLU A 40 15.11 21.98 -4.29
CA GLU A 40 16.43 21.39 -4.10
C GLU A 40 16.58 20.39 -5.25
N GLU A 41 17.49 20.67 -6.19
CA GLU A 41 17.91 19.71 -7.22
C GLU A 41 18.18 18.39 -6.52
N ILE A 42 17.22 17.45 -6.64
CA ILE A 42 17.44 16.07 -6.21
C ILE A 42 18.64 15.63 -7.04
N PRO A 43 19.78 15.30 -6.40
CA PRO A 43 20.99 14.97 -7.13
C PRO A 43 20.66 13.91 -8.18
N ASP A 44 21.14 14.11 -9.40
CA ASP A 44 21.03 13.13 -10.48
C ASP A 44 21.93 11.93 -10.12
N ILE A 45 21.42 11.10 -9.20
CA ILE A 45 22.04 9.85 -8.81
C ILE A 45 21.81 8.93 -9.99
N ASP A 46 22.90 8.54 -10.66
CA ASP A 46 22.88 7.43 -11.62
C ASP A 46 22.57 6.13 -10.85
N TYR A 47 21.28 5.90 -10.63
CA TYR A 47 20.76 4.70 -10.00
C TYR A 47 21.05 3.46 -10.83
N ASP A 48 21.40 3.58 -12.12
CA ASP A 48 21.58 2.45 -13.04
C ASP A 48 23.04 1.93 -13.07
N ALA A 49 24.02 2.77 -12.71
CA ALA A 49 25.42 2.36 -12.67
C ALA A 49 25.65 1.19 -11.70
N GLY A 50 25.81 -0.01 -12.27
CA GLY A 50 26.17 -1.22 -11.52
C GLY A 50 25.00 -1.95 -10.87
N VAL A 51 23.73 -1.58 -11.07
CA VAL A 51 22.58 -2.33 -10.52
C VAL A 51 22.58 -3.78 -10.97
N ARG A 52 22.78 -4.03 -12.26
CA ARG A 52 22.87 -5.41 -12.78
C ARG A 52 24.01 -6.17 -12.14
N GLU A 53 25.17 -5.55 -11.98
CA GLU A 53 26.33 -6.17 -11.33
C GLU A 53 26.02 -6.50 -9.85
N ARG A 54 25.33 -5.61 -9.12
CA ARG A 54 24.90 -5.86 -7.74
C ARG A 54 23.93 -7.04 -7.64
N ILE A 55 23.00 -7.16 -8.59
CA ILE A 55 22.06 -8.29 -8.65
C ILE A 55 22.81 -9.58 -9.01
N ASP A 56 23.64 -9.54 -10.05
CA ASP A 56 24.38 -10.69 -10.57
C ASP A 56 25.43 -11.24 -9.58
N THR A 57 25.93 -10.39 -8.68
CA THR A 57 26.88 -10.78 -7.61
C THR A 57 26.20 -11.31 -6.35
N ARG A 58 24.87 -11.25 -6.25
CA ARG A 58 24.17 -11.86 -5.10
C ARG A 58 24.40 -13.38 -5.07
N PRO A 59 24.48 -13.98 -3.87
CA PRO A 59 24.42 -15.43 -3.73
C PRO A 59 23.17 -16.00 -4.41
N ASP A 60 23.17 -17.29 -4.73
CA ASP A 60 21.94 -17.92 -5.20
C ASP A 60 20.84 -17.80 -4.13
N GLY A 61 19.64 -17.41 -4.58
CA GLY A 61 18.46 -17.23 -3.73
C GLY A 61 17.35 -18.20 -4.09
N THR A 62 17.63 -19.20 -4.92
CA THR A 62 16.66 -20.25 -5.30
C THR A 62 16.81 -21.48 -4.40
N GLY A 63 15.69 -22.15 -4.15
CA GLY A 63 15.64 -23.36 -3.32
C GLY A 63 14.32 -23.51 -2.57
N ALA A 64 14.13 -24.65 -1.91
CA ALA A 64 12.94 -24.92 -1.11
C ALA A 64 12.71 -23.81 -0.06
N MET A 65 11.46 -23.35 0.06
CA MET A 65 11.08 -22.36 1.05
C MET A 65 11.19 -22.93 2.47
N ALA A 66 11.54 -22.09 3.44
CA ALA A 66 11.64 -22.50 4.85
C ALA A 66 10.27 -22.76 5.50
N HIS A 67 9.23 -22.08 5.01
CA HIS A 67 7.88 -22.10 5.54
C HIS A 67 6.86 -22.33 4.42
N GLY A 68 5.64 -22.73 4.80
CA GLY A 68 4.54 -23.00 3.87
C GLY A 68 4.20 -24.49 3.72
N PRO A 69 3.23 -24.80 2.84
CA PRO A 69 2.81 -26.15 2.49
C PRO A 69 3.96 -27.06 2.05
N ALA A 70 3.71 -28.38 2.06
CA ALA A 70 4.76 -29.37 1.79
C ALA A 70 5.38 -29.23 0.38
N CYS A 71 4.60 -28.84 -0.63
CA CYS A 71 5.11 -28.62 -1.99
C CYS A 71 6.19 -27.54 -2.03
N TYR A 72 6.00 -26.38 -1.38
CA TYR A 72 7.01 -25.31 -1.35
C TYR A 72 8.29 -25.67 -0.57
N ARG A 73 8.25 -26.73 0.24
CA ARG A 73 9.41 -27.26 0.99
C ARG A 73 10.13 -28.40 0.26
N ASP A 74 9.66 -28.75 -0.93
CA ASP A 74 10.25 -29.74 -1.84
C ASP A 74 10.71 -29.04 -3.11
N GLU A 75 12.03 -28.98 -3.31
CA GLU A 75 12.64 -28.30 -4.46
C GLU A 75 12.27 -28.95 -5.80
N ASP A 76 11.93 -30.24 -5.79
CA ASP A 76 11.52 -31.00 -6.96
C ASP A 76 10.01 -30.88 -7.26
N SER A 77 9.25 -30.15 -6.43
CA SER A 77 7.80 -29.94 -6.64
C SER A 77 7.48 -29.08 -7.87
N GLU A 78 6.30 -29.28 -8.45
CA GLU A 78 5.84 -28.50 -9.61
C GLU A 78 5.81 -26.99 -9.31
N GLU A 79 5.38 -26.61 -8.11
CA GLU A 79 5.32 -25.22 -7.64
C GLU A 79 6.72 -24.59 -7.59
N MET A 80 7.70 -25.28 -7.01
CA MET A 80 9.08 -24.78 -6.94
C MET A 80 9.75 -24.73 -8.31
N GLN A 81 9.47 -25.68 -9.21
CA GLN A 81 9.94 -25.65 -10.59
C GLN A 81 9.36 -24.48 -11.38
N ILE A 82 8.08 -24.14 -11.17
CA ILE A 82 7.47 -22.94 -11.76
C ILE A 82 8.19 -21.69 -11.24
N MET A 83 8.40 -21.56 -9.94
CA MET A 83 9.10 -20.41 -9.33
C MET A 83 10.53 -20.26 -9.88
N ALA A 84 11.25 -21.37 -10.00
CA ALA A 84 12.58 -21.41 -10.60
C ALA A 84 12.58 -20.99 -12.08
N SER A 85 11.56 -21.38 -12.86
CA SER A 85 11.44 -21.00 -14.28
C SER A 85 11.29 -19.48 -14.48
N PHE A 86 10.68 -18.79 -13.52
CA PHE A 86 10.59 -17.33 -13.46
C PHE A 86 11.75 -16.67 -12.71
N ARG A 87 12.73 -17.46 -12.25
CA ARG A 87 13.90 -17.01 -11.47
C ARG A 87 13.51 -16.28 -10.19
N VAL A 88 12.41 -16.69 -9.57
CA VAL A 88 11.97 -16.13 -8.29
C VAL A 88 12.94 -16.57 -7.20
N ARG A 89 13.46 -15.61 -6.44
CA ARG A 89 14.36 -15.85 -5.31
C ARG A 89 13.54 -16.23 -4.09
N THR A 90 13.44 -17.52 -3.79
CA THR A 90 12.59 -18.10 -2.73
C THR A 90 13.27 -18.20 -1.38
N VAL A 91 14.59 -18.06 -1.30
CA VAL A 91 15.40 -18.19 -0.08
C VAL A 91 16.24 -16.94 0.16
N PHE A 92 16.28 -16.47 1.40
CA PHE A 92 17.13 -15.36 1.80
C PHE A 92 18.56 -15.85 2.06
N PRO A 93 19.59 -15.24 1.44
CA PRO A 93 20.97 -15.58 1.74
C PRO A 93 21.37 -15.23 3.18
N GLU A 94 22.39 -15.93 3.70
CA GLU A 94 22.78 -15.84 5.12
C GLU A 94 23.28 -14.46 5.54
N ASP A 95 23.83 -13.66 4.63
CA ASP A 95 24.22 -12.27 4.91
C ASP A 95 23.00 -11.38 5.23
N VAL A 96 21.89 -11.57 4.52
CA VAL A 96 20.61 -10.90 4.78
C VAL A 96 20.04 -11.32 6.13
N LEU A 97 20.03 -12.63 6.42
CA LEU A 97 19.51 -13.15 7.69
C LEU A 97 20.32 -12.64 8.88
N ASN A 98 21.65 -12.53 8.74
CA ASN A 98 22.50 -11.96 9.79
C ASN A 98 22.27 -10.46 9.99
N GLU A 99 22.05 -9.70 8.92
CA GLU A 99 21.67 -8.28 9.03
C GLU A 99 20.35 -8.12 9.79
N VAL A 100 19.32 -8.91 9.45
CA VAL A 100 18.02 -8.87 10.15
C VAL A 100 18.14 -9.25 11.62
N ARG A 101 18.91 -10.29 11.96
CA ARG A 101 19.16 -10.68 13.37
C ARG A 101 19.84 -9.60 14.19
N SER A 102 20.54 -8.65 13.55
CA SER A 102 21.19 -7.52 14.22
C SER A 102 20.24 -6.34 14.48
N LEU A 103 19.08 -6.31 13.83
CA LEU A 103 18.08 -5.26 14.00
C LEU A 103 17.36 -5.39 15.36
N PRO A 104 16.94 -4.26 15.96
CA PRO A 104 16.19 -4.29 17.20
C PRO A 104 14.75 -4.78 16.96
N SER A 105 14.11 -5.39 17.96
CA SER A 105 12.71 -5.83 17.84
C SER A 105 11.69 -4.71 17.82
N ASN A 106 12.07 -3.50 18.25
CA ASN A 106 11.28 -2.27 18.16
C ASN A 106 12.22 -1.10 17.85
N PRO A 107 11.73 0.01 17.28
CA PRO A 107 12.53 1.21 17.13
C PRO A 107 13.08 1.65 18.50
N PRO A 108 14.40 1.85 18.67
CA PRO A 108 14.96 2.34 19.92
C PRO A 108 14.44 3.77 20.20
N PRO A 109 14.22 4.15 21.47
CA PRO A 109 13.76 5.49 21.82
C PRO A 109 14.60 6.63 21.23
N SER A 110 15.90 6.41 21.05
CA SER A 110 16.81 7.38 20.41
C SER A 110 16.43 7.74 18.96
N ASP A 111 15.63 6.92 18.28
CA ASP A 111 15.18 7.19 16.92
C ASP A 111 14.06 8.24 16.85
N TYR A 112 13.39 8.54 17.98
CA TYR A 112 12.20 9.40 18.00
C TYR A 112 12.04 10.30 19.23
N GLU A 113 12.72 10.04 20.35
CA GLU A 113 12.64 10.89 21.55
C GLU A 113 13.63 12.05 21.48
N GLY A 114 13.13 13.28 21.63
CA GLY A 114 13.96 14.49 21.71
C GLY A 114 14.59 14.92 20.39
N VAL A 115 14.22 14.30 19.27
CA VAL A 115 14.68 14.67 17.92
C VAL A 115 13.65 15.58 17.23
N SER A 116 14.11 16.65 16.58
CA SER A 116 13.21 17.61 15.90
C SER A 116 12.80 17.18 14.48
N TRP A 117 13.55 16.27 13.87
CA TRP A 117 13.35 15.82 12.49
C TRP A 117 12.35 14.67 12.35
N ARG A 118 11.82 14.15 13.47
CA ARG A 118 10.80 13.10 13.50
C ARG A 118 9.62 13.54 14.37
N ALA A 119 8.45 13.70 13.77
CA ALA A 119 7.23 14.07 14.49
C ALA A 119 6.73 12.92 15.38
N ASP A 120 6.35 13.23 16.62
CA ASP A 120 5.72 12.27 17.52
C ASP A 120 4.19 12.33 17.36
N LEU A 121 3.62 11.31 16.72
CA LEU A 121 2.20 11.18 16.43
C LEU A 121 1.56 10.00 17.19
N ARG A 122 2.24 9.47 18.21
CA ARG A 122 1.74 8.31 18.98
C ARG A 122 0.43 8.57 19.72
N GLY A 123 0.07 9.85 19.93
CA GLY A 123 -1.19 10.26 20.54
C GLY A 123 -2.35 10.48 19.54
N GLU A 124 -2.11 10.33 18.24
CA GLU A 124 -3.13 10.56 17.21
C GLU A 124 -4.01 9.33 16.98
N ARG A 125 -5.21 9.54 16.44
CA ARG A 125 -6.19 8.48 16.14
C ARG A 125 -5.87 7.74 14.84
N ILE A 126 -4.72 7.07 14.82
CA ILE A 126 -4.19 6.38 13.65
C ILE A 126 -4.58 4.89 13.68
N PHE A 127 -5.00 4.33 12.55
CA PHE A 127 -5.37 2.92 12.42
C PHE A 127 -5.07 2.38 11.02
N THR A 128 -4.97 1.05 10.87
CA THR A 128 -4.78 0.37 9.58
C THR A 128 -6.08 -0.29 9.13
N ILE A 129 -6.27 -0.49 7.81
CA ILE A 129 -7.39 -1.24 7.24
C ILE A 129 -6.86 -2.18 6.15
N ASP A 130 -6.86 -3.48 6.45
CA ASP A 130 -6.19 -4.47 5.62
C ASP A 130 -7.08 -5.69 5.32
N GLY A 131 -6.58 -6.61 4.50
CA GLY A 131 -7.17 -7.94 4.36
C GLY A 131 -7.07 -8.76 5.65
N GLU A 132 -7.97 -9.72 5.86
CA GLU A 132 -7.98 -10.59 7.05
C GLU A 132 -6.66 -11.35 7.25
N ASP A 133 -6.01 -11.75 6.16
CA ASP A 133 -4.80 -12.57 6.15
C ASP A 133 -3.49 -11.75 6.14
N ALA A 134 -3.58 -10.40 6.03
CA ALA A 134 -2.41 -9.52 6.00
C ALA A 134 -1.66 -9.47 7.34
N LYS A 135 -0.33 -9.33 7.27
CA LYS A 135 0.57 -9.26 8.45
C LYS A 135 1.54 -8.07 8.40
N ASP A 136 1.84 -7.63 7.19
CA ASP A 136 2.63 -6.48 6.79
C ASP A 136 1.70 -5.27 6.56
N PHE A 137 1.45 -4.51 7.63
CA PHE A 137 0.63 -3.30 7.54
C PHE A 137 1.51 -2.13 7.13
N ASP A 138 1.57 -1.85 5.83
CA ASP A 138 2.47 -0.85 5.26
C ASP A 138 1.96 0.58 5.42
N ASP A 139 0.63 0.76 5.48
CA ASP A 139 -0.02 2.04 5.60
C ASP A 139 -1.03 2.12 6.76
N ALA A 140 -1.10 3.31 7.35
CA ALA A 140 -2.08 3.67 8.36
C ALA A 140 -2.66 5.06 8.06
N ILE A 141 -3.88 5.33 8.52
CA ILE A 141 -4.58 6.58 8.23
C ILE A 141 -5.12 7.25 9.50
N CYS A 142 -5.31 8.56 9.42
CA CYS A 142 -6.10 9.35 10.35
C CYS A 142 -6.82 10.44 9.55
N ILE A 143 -8.11 10.67 9.82
CA ILE A 143 -8.88 11.72 9.15
C ILE A 143 -9.69 12.52 10.15
N LYS A 144 -9.72 13.84 9.97
CA LYS A 144 -10.49 14.77 10.79
C LYS A 144 -11.21 15.78 9.90
N ARG A 145 -12.36 16.25 10.36
CA ARG A 145 -13.05 17.40 9.76
C ARG A 145 -12.40 18.69 10.25
N THR A 146 -12.19 19.64 9.34
CA THR A 146 -11.66 20.96 9.69
C THR A 146 -12.80 21.92 10.05
N GLU A 147 -12.48 23.03 10.73
CA GLU A 147 -13.49 24.00 11.21
C GLU A 147 -14.26 24.69 10.06
N ASP A 148 -13.61 24.88 8.92
CA ASP A 148 -14.17 25.41 7.67
C ASP A 148 -14.98 24.36 6.87
N GLY A 149 -15.08 23.14 7.39
CA GLY A 149 -15.89 22.05 6.83
C GLY A 149 -15.21 21.23 5.75
N GLY A 150 -13.90 21.40 5.56
CA GLY A 150 -13.04 20.52 4.79
C GLY A 150 -12.57 19.29 5.56
N PHE A 151 -11.46 18.69 5.11
CA PHE A 151 -10.87 17.49 5.67
C PHE A 151 -9.35 17.64 5.84
N ARG A 152 -8.83 17.11 6.93
CA ARG A 152 -7.40 16.83 7.10
C ARG A 152 -7.20 15.33 7.15
N MET A 153 -6.53 14.79 6.15
CA MET A 153 -6.15 13.37 6.07
C MET A 153 -4.65 13.26 6.31
N SER A 154 -4.22 12.31 7.13
CA SER A 154 -2.83 11.88 7.16
C SER A 154 -2.71 10.41 6.80
N VAL A 155 -1.72 10.12 5.95
CA VAL A 155 -1.31 8.77 5.57
C VAL A 155 0.09 8.55 6.14
N HIS A 156 0.28 7.42 6.81
CA HIS A 156 1.52 7.06 7.49
C HIS A 156 2.03 5.77 6.87
N ILE A 157 3.15 5.84 6.14
CA ILE A 157 3.75 4.68 5.47
C ILE A 157 4.91 4.16 6.31
N ALA A 158 5.06 2.85 6.46
CA ALA A 158 6.20 2.24 7.15
C ALA A 158 7.54 2.84 6.66
N ASP A 159 8.40 3.29 7.58
CA ASP A 159 9.72 3.88 7.26
C ASP A 159 10.74 2.76 6.96
N VAL A 160 10.45 1.93 5.95
CA VAL A 160 11.29 0.79 5.52
C VAL A 160 12.72 1.26 5.22
N SER A 161 12.87 2.45 4.63
CA SER A 161 14.15 3.10 4.33
C SER A 161 15.02 3.38 5.55
N HIS A 162 14.44 3.37 6.76
CA HIS A 162 15.19 3.51 8.00
C HIS A 162 15.99 2.25 8.34
N TYR A 163 15.47 1.08 7.96
CA TYR A 163 16.04 -0.23 8.25
C TYR A 163 16.80 -0.82 7.06
N VAL A 164 16.29 -0.62 5.83
CA VAL A 164 16.93 -1.06 4.58
C VAL A 164 17.73 0.11 4.03
N ARG A 165 19.05 0.11 4.24
CA ARG A 165 19.94 1.21 3.88
C ARG A 165 20.69 0.92 2.58
N PRO A 166 20.90 1.93 1.71
CA PRO A 166 21.65 1.74 0.48
C PRO A 166 22.99 1.04 0.70
N GLY A 167 23.27 0.01 -0.11
CA GLY A 167 24.51 -0.75 -0.07
C GLY A 167 24.59 -1.85 0.99
N THR A 168 23.54 -2.09 1.79
CA THR A 168 23.49 -3.24 2.71
C THR A 168 23.05 -4.53 2.01
N ALA A 169 23.10 -5.66 2.72
CA ALA A 169 22.66 -6.95 2.18
C ALA A 169 21.14 -6.96 1.99
N LEU A 170 20.39 -6.37 2.94
CA LEU A 170 18.94 -6.15 2.81
C LEU A 170 18.59 -5.33 1.56
N ASP A 171 19.29 -4.20 1.32
CA ASP A 171 19.05 -3.36 0.14
C ASP A 171 19.37 -4.10 -1.16
N SER A 172 20.50 -4.79 -1.21
CA SER A 172 20.91 -5.53 -2.41
C SER A 172 20.02 -6.74 -2.71
N GLU A 173 19.49 -7.41 -1.68
CA GLU A 173 18.52 -8.50 -1.86
C GLU A 173 17.13 -7.97 -2.22
N ALA A 174 16.66 -6.88 -1.61
CA ALA A 174 15.42 -6.22 -1.99
C ALA A 174 15.45 -5.76 -3.45
N LEU A 175 16.58 -5.22 -3.90
CA LEU A 175 16.83 -4.85 -5.30
C LEU A 175 16.79 -6.08 -6.23
N ALA A 176 17.40 -7.20 -5.83
CA ALA A 176 17.40 -8.43 -6.61
C ALA A 176 16.02 -9.11 -6.69
N ARG A 177 15.19 -8.95 -5.66
CA ARG A 177 13.80 -9.45 -5.62
C ARG A 177 12.82 -8.50 -6.31
N ALA A 178 13.08 -7.19 -6.25
CA ALA A 178 12.29 -6.06 -6.73
C ALA A 178 10.90 -5.90 -6.09
N THR A 179 10.17 -6.99 -5.87
CA THR A 179 8.82 -6.99 -5.29
C THR A 179 8.53 -8.33 -4.60
N SER A 180 7.51 -8.34 -3.73
CA SER A 180 6.97 -9.58 -3.19
C SER A 180 6.19 -10.31 -4.29
N VAL A 181 6.38 -11.62 -4.40
CA VAL A 181 5.67 -12.46 -5.38
C VAL A 181 4.53 -13.19 -4.69
N TYR A 182 3.30 -12.86 -5.05
CA TYR A 182 2.09 -13.49 -4.53
C TYR A 182 1.70 -14.66 -5.45
N VAL A 183 1.80 -15.88 -4.93
CA VAL A 183 1.27 -17.09 -5.58
C VAL A 183 -0.07 -17.46 -4.92
N ALA A 184 -0.73 -18.53 -5.42
CA ALA A 184 -2.13 -18.78 -5.11
C ALA A 184 -2.43 -18.97 -3.61
N ASP A 185 -1.49 -19.53 -2.84
CA ASP A 185 -1.60 -19.80 -1.41
C ASP A 185 -0.41 -19.31 -0.58
N GLN A 186 0.64 -18.76 -1.18
CA GLN A 186 1.86 -18.31 -0.50
C GLN A 186 2.32 -16.94 -1.02
N VAL A 187 3.17 -16.31 -0.21
CA VAL A 187 3.89 -15.09 -0.59
C VAL A 187 5.38 -15.39 -0.51
N VAL A 188 6.12 -15.04 -1.55
CA VAL A 188 7.57 -14.94 -1.48
C VAL A 188 7.91 -13.48 -1.22
N PRO A 189 8.27 -13.12 0.02
CA PRO A 189 8.35 -11.72 0.39
C PRO A 189 9.63 -11.08 -0.16
N MET A 190 9.55 -9.79 -0.46
CA MET A 190 10.70 -8.98 -0.87
C MET A 190 11.72 -8.84 0.27
N LEU A 191 11.22 -8.70 1.50
CA LEU A 191 12.01 -8.55 2.72
C LEU A 191 11.74 -9.73 3.67
N PRO A 192 12.70 -10.12 4.53
CA PRO A 192 12.46 -11.16 5.52
C PRO A 192 11.26 -10.84 6.42
N GLU A 193 10.49 -11.85 6.80
CA GLU A 193 9.24 -11.68 7.56
C GLU A 193 9.46 -10.99 8.92
N GLU A 194 10.59 -11.22 9.57
CA GLU A 194 10.93 -10.57 10.83
C GLU A 194 11.11 -9.04 10.67
N LEU A 195 11.41 -8.58 9.45
CA LEU A 195 11.45 -7.16 9.13
C LEU A 195 10.08 -6.66 8.66
N SER A 196 9.47 -7.32 7.67
CA SER A 196 8.21 -6.86 7.05
C SER A 196 7.03 -6.92 8.02
N ASN A 197 6.82 -8.06 8.68
CA ASN A 197 5.61 -8.34 9.48
C ASN A 197 5.70 -7.77 10.90
N GLU A 198 6.90 -7.42 11.36
CA GLU A 198 7.13 -6.97 12.73
C GLU A 198 7.69 -5.55 12.81
N LEU A 199 8.94 -5.33 12.42
CA LEU A 199 9.63 -4.06 12.68
C LEU A 199 9.13 -2.92 11.78
N CYS A 200 8.83 -3.22 10.50
CA CYS A 200 8.25 -2.26 9.56
C CYS A 200 6.72 -2.17 9.67
N SER A 201 6.04 -3.30 9.87
CA SER A 201 4.58 -3.36 9.98
C SER A 201 4.05 -2.41 11.06
N LEU A 202 3.05 -1.60 10.70
CA LEU A 202 2.37 -0.60 11.54
C LEU A 202 1.36 -1.24 12.51
N VAL A 203 1.81 -2.31 13.17
CA VAL A 203 1.09 -3.10 14.17
C VAL A 203 0.52 -2.22 15.30
N PRO A 204 -0.64 -2.60 15.86
CA PRO A 204 -1.27 -1.81 16.92
C PRO A 204 -0.46 -1.83 18.22
N ASP A 205 -0.66 -0.78 19.01
CA ASP A 205 -0.15 -0.61 20.39
C ASP A 205 1.37 -0.62 20.55
N ARG A 206 2.14 -0.58 19.46
CA ARG A 206 3.61 -0.47 19.47
C ARG A 206 4.07 0.75 18.68
N PRO A 207 5.12 1.46 19.13
CA PRO A 207 5.71 2.55 18.36
C PRO A 207 6.33 2.02 17.07
N ARG A 208 6.02 2.67 15.94
CA ARG A 208 6.56 2.35 14.62
C ARG A 208 7.00 3.61 13.91
N LEU A 209 8.14 3.51 13.22
CA LEU A 209 8.65 4.61 12.42
C LEU A 209 7.89 4.66 11.10
N ALA A 210 7.43 5.85 10.73
CA ALA A 210 6.68 6.06 9.50
C ALA A 210 7.13 7.32 8.76
N PHE A 211 6.94 7.34 7.46
CA PHE A 211 6.93 8.55 6.65
C PHE A 211 5.48 9.03 6.54
N SER A 212 5.20 10.21 7.10
CA SER A 212 3.84 10.76 7.18
C SER A 212 3.61 11.81 6.12
N VAL A 213 2.46 11.76 5.46
CA VAL A 213 1.96 12.78 4.54
C VAL A 213 0.66 13.33 5.10
N PHE A 214 0.63 14.62 5.42
CA PHE A 214 -0.58 15.34 5.81
C PHE A 214 -1.14 16.05 4.59
N MET A 215 -2.43 15.93 4.35
CA MET A 215 -3.12 16.53 3.21
C MET A 215 -4.37 17.26 3.69
N ASP A 216 -4.47 18.52 3.30
CA ASP A 216 -5.63 19.37 3.56
C ASP A 216 -6.53 19.39 2.32
N TYR A 217 -7.84 19.33 2.55
CA TYR A 217 -8.87 19.34 1.52
C TYR A 217 -9.95 20.35 1.86
N ASP A 218 -10.46 21.06 0.85
CA ASP A 218 -11.64 21.90 0.99
C ASP A 218 -12.92 21.05 1.20
N ALA A 219 -14.04 21.72 1.50
CA ALA A 219 -15.35 21.07 1.67
C ALA A 219 -15.88 20.35 0.41
N ARG A 220 -15.25 20.58 -0.76
CA ARG A 220 -15.59 19.91 -2.03
C ARG A 220 -14.68 18.73 -2.32
N GLY A 221 -13.67 18.47 -1.47
CA GLY A 221 -12.70 17.40 -1.61
C GLY A 221 -11.50 17.73 -2.49
N HIS A 222 -11.28 19.00 -2.87
CA HIS A 222 -10.04 19.38 -3.58
C HIS A 222 -8.90 19.55 -2.58
N ARG A 223 -7.74 18.94 -2.87
CA ARG A 223 -6.55 19.10 -2.06
C ARG A 223 -6.06 20.56 -2.14
N THR A 224 -5.95 21.21 -1.00
CA THR A 224 -5.50 22.61 -0.87
C THR A 224 -4.04 22.71 -0.45
N GLY A 225 -3.48 21.66 0.16
CA GLY A 225 -2.08 21.63 0.55
C GLY A 225 -1.65 20.25 1.03
N TYR A 226 -0.35 20.07 1.19
CA TYR A 226 0.22 18.90 1.83
C TYR A 226 1.55 19.23 2.53
N THR A 227 1.91 18.42 3.52
CA THR A 227 3.26 18.43 4.12
C THR A 227 3.71 16.99 4.35
N MET A 228 5.03 16.78 4.37
CA MET A 228 5.63 15.48 4.57
C MET A 228 6.66 15.54 5.68
N THR A 229 6.75 14.50 6.50
CA THR A 229 7.75 14.42 7.57
C THR A 229 7.99 12.98 7.99
N LYS A 230 9.20 12.69 8.49
CA LYS A 230 9.42 11.45 9.24
C LYS A 230 8.66 11.54 10.56
N SER A 231 8.15 10.41 11.02
CA SER A 231 7.31 10.34 12.21
C SER A 231 7.53 9.05 12.99
N VAL A 232 7.08 9.05 14.24
CA VAL A 232 6.76 7.85 15.01
C VAL A 232 5.26 7.84 15.25
N ILE A 233 4.61 6.73 14.96
CA ILE A 233 3.18 6.52 15.19
C ILE A 233 2.99 5.37 16.18
N GLN A 234 1.79 5.25 16.72
CA GLN A 234 1.33 4.06 17.40
C GLN A 234 -0.10 3.79 16.93
N SER A 235 -0.26 2.81 16.04
CA SER A 235 -1.58 2.45 15.54
C SER A 235 -2.47 2.03 16.72
N MET A 236 -3.65 2.62 16.82
CA MET A 236 -4.62 2.29 17.86
C MET A 236 -5.30 0.94 17.58
N ARG A 237 -5.37 0.54 16.30
CA ARG A 237 -6.10 -0.64 15.89
C ARG A 237 -5.69 -1.11 14.50
N ARG A 238 -5.61 -2.42 14.34
CA ARG A 238 -5.70 -3.08 13.04
C ARG A 238 -7.16 -3.41 12.73
N CYS A 239 -7.71 -2.83 11.67
CA CYS A 239 -9.06 -3.12 11.18
C CYS A 239 -8.97 -4.01 9.93
N THR A 240 -10.02 -4.76 9.63
CA THR A 240 -10.15 -5.43 8.34
C THR A 240 -11.16 -4.73 7.45
N TYR A 241 -11.03 -4.88 6.13
CA TYR A 241 -12.02 -4.35 5.16
C TYR A 241 -13.45 -4.77 5.52
N ARG A 242 -13.67 -6.07 5.76
CA ARG A 242 -14.98 -6.60 6.15
C ARG A 242 -15.52 -5.97 7.42
N GLN A 243 -14.67 -5.77 8.44
CA GLN A 243 -15.07 -5.14 9.70
C GLN A 243 -15.54 -3.70 9.48
N VAL A 244 -14.75 -2.92 8.74
CA VAL A 244 -15.08 -1.53 8.44
C VAL A 244 -16.36 -1.44 7.61
N GLN A 245 -16.50 -2.29 6.59
CA GLN A 245 -17.71 -2.36 5.79
C GLN A 245 -18.95 -2.68 6.65
N ALA A 246 -18.88 -3.74 7.45
CA ALA A 246 -19.98 -4.16 8.31
C ALA A 246 -20.39 -3.06 9.31
N LEU A 247 -19.41 -2.36 9.90
CA LEU A 247 -19.66 -1.25 10.81
C LEU A 247 -20.37 -0.08 10.11
N LEU A 248 -19.92 0.28 8.90
CA LEU A 248 -20.54 1.34 8.08
C LEU A 248 -21.95 0.97 7.60
N ASP A 249 -22.21 -0.32 7.39
CA ASP A 249 -23.54 -0.85 7.03
C ASP A 249 -24.48 -0.97 8.25
N GLY A 250 -24.00 -0.66 9.45
CA GLY A 250 -24.80 -0.67 10.68
C GLY A 250 -24.95 -2.04 11.32
N VAL A 251 -24.10 -3.00 10.97
CA VAL A 251 -24.06 -4.32 11.62
C VAL A 251 -23.51 -4.18 13.05
N ASP A 252 -24.24 -4.74 14.00
CA ASP A 252 -23.87 -4.78 15.42
C ASP A 252 -23.58 -6.22 15.84
N ASP A 253 -22.29 -6.61 15.77
CA ASP A 253 -21.82 -7.93 16.16
C ASP A 253 -20.48 -7.86 16.92
N ALA A 254 -20.00 -9.02 17.38
CA ALA A 254 -18.75 -9.10 18.13
C ALA A 254 -17.50 -8.60 17.37
N SER A 255 -17.57 -8.53 16.04
CA SER A 255 -16.50 -8.03 15.19
C SER A 255 -16.54 -6.51 15.09
N THR A 256 -17.70 -5.91 14.82
CA THR A 256 -17.86 -4.45 14.70
C THR A 256 -17.71 -3.76 16.05
N GLN A 257 -18.09 -4.42 17.15
CA GLN A 257 -17.87 -3.92 18.52
C GLN A 257 -16.40 -3.69 18.88
N LYS A 258 -15.46 -4.39 18.22
CA LYS A 258 -14.00 -4.20 18.46
C LYS A 258 -13.47 -2.89 17.89
N ILE A 259 -14.20 -2.29 16.95
CA ILE A 259 -13.80 -1.06 16.23
C ILE A 259 -14.88 0.02 16.31
N ALA A 260 -15.89 -0.15 17.16
CA ALA A 260 -17.04 0.75 17.26
C ALA A 260 -16.63 2.17 17.67
N ASP A 261 -15.53 2.31 18.42
CA ASP A 261 -14.95 3.59 18.82
C ASP A 261 -14.36 4.39 17.66
N LEU A 262 -14.03 3.73 16.54
CA LEU A 262 -13.55 4.36 15.29
C LEU A 262 -14.68 4.77 14.34
N LYS A 263 -15.94 4.44 14.67
CA LYS A 263 -17.09 4.73 13.78
C LYS A 263 -17.14 6.19 13.32
N PRO A 264 -16.97 7.21 14.18
CA PRO A 264 -16.98 8.60 13.73
C PRO A 264 -15.88 8.92 12.72
N ASP A 265 -14.66 8.41 12.95
CA ASP A 265 -13.52 8.61 12.04
C ASP A 265 -13.76 7.93 10.69
N LEU A 266 -14.31 6.70 10.70
CA LEU A 266 -14.64 5.92 9.51
C LEU A 266 -15.81 6.53 8.70
N GLU A 267 -16.78 7.17 9.36
CA GLU A 267 -17.85 7.90 8.69
C GLU A 267 -17.31 9.14 7.96
N ILE A 268 -16.39 9.89 8.58
CA ILE A 268 -15.69 11.02 7.93
C ILE A 268 -14.87 10.50 6.75
N PHE A 269 -14.16 9.38 6.93
CA PHE A 269 -13.40 8.76 5.84
C PHE A 269 -14.30 8.35 4.68
N SER A 270 -15.45 7.70 4.96
CA SER A 270 -16.45 7.32 3.96
C SER A 270 -16.98 8.51 3.17
N GLU A 271 -17.26 9.63 3.84
CA GLU A 271 -17.68 10.88 3.19
C GLU A 271 -16.60 11.40 2.23
N TRP A 272 -15.37 11.51 2.72
CA TRP A 272 -14.23 11.97 1.93
C TRP A 272 -13.96 11.06 0.73
N THR A 273 -13.95 9.74 0.91
CA THR A 273 -13.72 8.76 -0.18
C THR A 273 -14.80 8.88 -1.26
N LYS A 274 -16.07 9.08 -0.89
CA LYS A 274 -17.15 9.31 -1.85
C LYS A 274 -16.96 10.61 -2.65
N LEU A 275 -16.41 11.66 -2.04
CA LEU A 275 -16.04 12.89 -2.76
C LEU A 275 -14.88 12.64 -3.72
N GLN A 276 -13.82 11.96 -3.28
CA GLN A 276 -12.68 11.62 -4.14
C GLN A 276 -13.10 10.77 -5.33
N HIS A 277 -14.00 9.81 -5.13
CA HIS A 277 -14.60 9.05 -6.22
C HIS A 277 -15.29 9.92 -7.26
N LYS A 278 -16.13 10.87 -6.84
CA LYS A 278 -16.82 11.79 -7.78
C LYS A 278 -15.82 12.66 -8.55
N LEU A 279 -14.77 13.14 -7.88
CA LEU A 279 -13.73 13.94 -8.52
C LEU A 279 -12.94 13.11 -9.54
N ARG A 280 -12.57 11.87 -9.16
CA ARG A 280 -11.89 10.92 -10.04
C ARG A 280 -12.73 10.56 -11.27
N ASP A 281 -14.03 10.35 -11.09
CA ASP A 281 -14.96 10.04 -12.19
C ASP A 281 -15.11 11.25 -13.13
N ARG A 282 -15.21 12.48 -12.59
CA ARG A 282 -15.24 13.72 -13.39
C ARG A 282 -13.98 13.94 -14.22
N ARG A 283 -12.82 13.47 -13.74
CA ARG A 283 -11.55 13.49 -14.47
C ARG A 283 -11.46 12.40 -15.57
N GLY A 284 -12.52 11.62 -15.76
CA GLY A 284 -12.59 10.60 -16.82
C GLY A 284 -11.93 9.26 -16.45
N SER A 285 -11.79 8.97 -15.15
CA SER A 285 -11.21 7.69 -14.72
C SER A 285 -12.07 6.50 -15.16
N LEU A 286 -11.43 5.52 -15.80
CA LEU A 286 -12.07 4.25 -16.16
C LEU A 286 -12.14 3.33 -14.95
N ARG A 287 -13.35 2.86 -14.61
CA ARG A 287 -13.56 1.81 -13.61
C ARG A 287 -13.70 0.47 -14.30
N MET A 288 -12.61 -0.27 -14.42
CA MET A 288 -12.66 -1.65 -14.87
C MET A 288 -13.13 -2.53 -13.72
N GLN A 289 -14.33 -3.11 -13.84
CA GLN A 289 -14.80 -4.12 -12.90
C GLN A 289 -14.21 -5.47 -13.29
N SER A 290 -13.22 -5.93 -12.54
CA SER A 290 -12.74 -7.31 -12.61
C SER A 290 -13.19 -8.05 -11.37
N GLY A 291 -13.71 -9.26 -11.55
CA GLY A 291 -13.96 -10.17 -10.44
C GLY A 291 -12.68 -10.90 -10.09
N GLU A 292 -12.13 -10.65 -8.90
CA GLU A 292 -10.99 -11.41 -8.39
C GLU A 292 -11.47 -12.79 -7.87
N LYS A 293 -10.79 -13.86 -8.27
CA LYS A 293 -11.05 -15.21 -7.78
C LYS A 293 -10.03 -15.58 -6.72
N LYS A 294 -10.49 -16.17 -5.63
CA LYS A 294 -9.66 -16.77 -4.59
C LYS A 294 -9.80 -18.28 -4.58
N TYR A 295 -8.72 -18.96 -4.25
CA TYR A 295 -8.66 -20.41 -4.13
C TYR A 295 -8.85 -20.82 -2.67
N ARG A 296 -9.52 -21.94 -2.45
CA ARG A 296 -9.60 -22.60 -1.14
C ARG A 296 -8.74 -23.84 -1.19
N PHE A 297 -7.82 -23.94 -0.25
CA PHE A 297 -6.90 -25.08 -0.11
C PHE A 297 -7.32 -25.93 1.08
N ASP A 298 -7.07 -27.24 0.99
CA ASP A 298 -7.15 -28.15 2.14
C ASP A 298 -5.82 -28.18 2.92
N GLU A 299 -5.76 -29.00 3.98
CA GLU A 299 -4.55 -29.17 4.81
C GLU A 299 -3.36 -29.76 4.05
N ALA A 300 -3.61 -30.44 2.91
CA ALA A 300 -2.57 -30.99 2.05
C ALA A 300 -2.06 -29.96 1.01
N GLY A 301 -2.63 -28.75 0.97
CA GLY A 301 -2.29 -27.72 -0.01
C GLY A 301 -2.97 -27.93 -1.37
N LEU A 302 -4.01 -28.77 -1.46
CA LEU A 302 -4.73 -29.01 -2.70
C LEU A 302 -5.92 -28.06 -2.84
N VAL A 303 -6.17 -27.59 -4.06
CA VAL A 303 -7.31 -26.72 -4.36
C VAL A 303 -8.61 -27.53 -4.25
N VAL A 304 -9.44 -27.20 -3.25
CA VAL A 304 -10.77 -27.79 -3.04
C VAL A 304 -11.91 -26.90 -3.52
N GLY A 305 -11.62 -25.67 -3.95
CA GLY A 305 -12.63 -24.79 -4.51
C GLY A 305 -12.09 -23.44 -4.97
N VAL A 306 -12.92 -22.74 -5.73
CA VAL A 306 -12.68 -21.37 -6.19
C VAL A 306 -13.90 -20.54 -5.82
N TYR A 307 -13.67 -19.36 -5.26
CA TYR A 307 -14.74 -18.45 -4.88
C TYR A 307 -14.43 -17.03 -5.36
N GLN A 308 -15.49 -16.24 -5.53
CA GLN A 308 -15.37 -14.83 -5.89
C GLN A 308 -14.99 -14.04 -4.65
N SER A 309 -13.92 -13.24 -4.73
CA SER A 309 -13.55 -12.29 -3.69
C SER A 309 -14.68 -11.27 -3.53
N GLU A 310 -15.01 -10.93 -2.29
CA GLU A 310 -15.97 -9.87 -2.00
C GLU A 310 -15.30 -8.51 -2.20
N ASN A 311 -15.98 -7.63 -2.93
CA ASN A 311 -15.53 -6.27 -3.17
C ASN A 311 -16.28 -5.34 -2.21
N PHE A 312 -15.57 -4.77 -1.24
CA PHE A 312 -16.12 -3.86 -0.25
C PHE A 312 -15.82 -2.41 -0.60
N PHE A 313 -16.69 -1.47 -0.21
CA PHE A 313 -16.39 -0.04 -0.30
C PHE A 313 -15.19 0.34 0.59
N SER A 314 -14.98 -0.37 1.69
CA SER A 314 -13.80 -0.18 2.54
C SER A 314 -12.46 -0.46 1.85
N GLN A 315 -12.44 -1.10 0.67
CA GLN A 315 -11.23 -1.35 -0.12
C GLN A 315 -10.90 -0.22 -1.11
N THR A 316 -11.78 0.76 -1.27
CA THR A 316 -11.74 1.74 -2.37
C THR A 316 -11.24 3.11 -1.96
#